data_AF-A0A0D7WYJ1-F1
#
_entry.id   AF-A0A0D7WYJ1-F1
#
_cell.length_a   1.000
_cell.length_b   1.000
_cell.length_c   1.000
_cell.angle_alpha   90.00
_cell.angle_beta   90.00
_cell.angle_gamma   90.00
#
_symmetry.space_group_name_H-M   'P 1'
#
loop_
_entity.id
_entity.type
_entity.pdbx_description
1 polymer ?
#
loop_
_entity_poly.entity_id
_entity_poly.type
_entity_poly.pdbx_seq_one_letter_code
_entity_poly.pdbx_strand_id
1 'polypeptide(L)'
;MDKEQEKREATESKTRRAITATEKVAQAAKAAIEPDQLIYIGPNLPGGRLAKSLIVRDGFPAHLDDVAEKAPEIRQLFVPVAELATSKVALSVPGSALQIAYAAVIAAVKGGI
;
A
#
# COMPACT_ATOMS: atom_id res chain seq x y z
N MET A 1 33.61 -25.26 -43.22
CA MET A 1 32.20 -25.54 -43.52
C MET A 1 31.63 -26.41 -42.43
N ASP A 2 30.53 -26.12 -41.77
CA ASP A 2 29.70 -24.92 -41.65
C ASP A 2 28.59 -25.33 -40.68
N LYS A 3 28.23 -24.42 -39.78
CA LYS A 3 26.95 -24.39 -39.05
C LYS A 3 26.63 -25.51 -38.06
N GLU A 4 27.09 -25.31 -36.82
CA GLU A 4 26.29 -25.68 -35.64
C GLU A 4 26.10 -24.44 -34.73
N GLN A 5 25.59 -23.38 -35.34
CA GLN A 5 24.89 -22.29 -34.66
C GLN A 5 23.43 -22.34 -35.11
N GLU A 6 22.56 -23.01 -34.35
CA GLU A 6 21.12 -22.67 -34.28
C GLU A 6 20.42 -23.45 -33.16
N LYS A 7 20.59 -23.01 -31.91
CA LYS A 7 19.48 -22.94 -30.92
C LYS A 7 19.96 -22.31 -29.61
N ARG A 8 20.33 -21.03 -29.71
CA ARG A 8 20.62 -20.19 -28.54
C ARG A 8 19.39 -19.42 -28.03
N GLU A 9 18.18 -19.76 -28.47
CA GLU A 9 16.98 -19.03 -28.09
C GLU A 9 15.87 -19.98 -27.67
N ALA A 10 15.63 -20.04 -26.36
CA ALA A 10 14.35 -20.39 -25.71
C ALA A 10 14.47 -20.42 -24.18
N THR A 11 15.65 -20.19 -23.61
CA THR A 11 15.88 -20.13 -22.17
C THR A 11 15.58 -18.73 -21.59
N GLU A 12 14.48 -18.10 -22.01
CA GLU A 12 14.17 -16.73 -21.57
C GLU A 12 12.68 -16.45 -21.34
N SER A 13 11.83 -17.48 -21.29
CA SER A 13 10.38 -17.29 -21.09
C SER A 13 9.75 -18.10 -19.96
N LYS A 14 10.54 -18.79 -19.12
CA LYS A 14 9.97 -19.65 -18.07
C LYS A 14 10.43 -19.36 -16.64
N THR A 15 10.91 -18.15 -16.36
CA THR A 15 11.11 -17.68 -14.98
C THR A 15 10.80 -16.19 -14.83
N ARG A 16 9.70 -15.73 -15.44
CA ARG A 16 9.05 -14.44 -15.10
C ARG A 16 7.73 -14.63 -14.34
N ARG A 17 7.45 -15.85 -13.85
CA ARG A 17 6.21 -16.20 -13.14
C ARG A 17 6.41 -16.55 -11.67
N ALA A 18 7.38 -15.91 -11.01
CA ALA A 18 7.67 -16.12 -9.59
C ALA A 18 7.32 -14.91 -8.71
N ILE A 19 6.42 -14.04 -9.15
CA ILE A 19 5.99 -12.85 -8.39
C ILE A 19 4.47 -12.64 -8.44
N THR A 20 3.65 -13.61 -8.01
CA THR A 20 2.21 -13.32 -7.79
C THR A 20 1.48 -14.27 -6.83
N ALA A 21 2.17 -15.03 -5.97
CA ALA A 21 1.50 -16.04 -5.15
C ALA A 21 1.73 -15.93 -3.63
N THR A 22 2.46 -14.92 -3.14
CA THR A 22 2.75 -14.80 -1.70
C THR A 22 2.06 -13.60 -1.03
N GLU A 23 1.38 -12.73 -1.78
CA GLU A 23 0.58 -11.64 -1.19
C GLU A 23 -0.87 -12.05 -0.91
N LYS A 24 -1.35 -13.13 -1.52
CA LYS A 24 -2.76 -13.55 -1.47
C LYS A 24 -3.14 -14.35 -0.22
N VAL A 25 -2.18 -14.76 0.59
CA VAL A 25 -2.44 -15.51 1.84
C VAL A 25 -2.51 -14.61 3.08
N ALA A 26 -1.95 -13.39 3.04
CA ALA A 26 -2.12 -12.42 4.13
C ALA A 26 -3.51 -11.77 4.12
N GLN A 27 -4.17 -11.71 2.95
CA GLN A 27 -5.50 -11.09 2.80
C GLN A 27 -6.66 -11.99 3.23
N ALA A 28 -6.45 -13.30 3.35
CA ALA A 28 -7.53 -14.27 3.60
C ALA A 28 -7.82 -14.53 5.08
N ALA A 29 -6.92 -14.12 6.01
CA ALA A 29 -7.16 -14.25 7.45
C ALA A 29 -7.84 -13.00 8.08
N LYS A 30 -8.32 -12.07 7.24
CA LYS A 30 -8.77 -10.70 7.61
C LYS A 30 -10.28 -10.60 7.84
N ALA A 31 -11.01 -11.72 7.86
CA ALA A 31 -12.48 -11.76 7.76
C ALA A 31 -13.21 -12.05 9.08
N ALA A 32 -12.53 -12.10 10.24
CA ALA A 32 -13.16 -12.53 11.50
C ALA A 32 -12.88 -11.63 12.71
N ILE A 33 -12.29 -10.44 12.51
CA ILE A 33 -12.15 -9.45 13.58
C ILE A 33 -12.79 -8.21 13.00
N GLU A 34 -13.99 -7.86 13.45
CA GLU A 34 -14.62 -6.58 13.13
C GLU A 34 -13.60 -5.49 13.43
N PRO A 35 -12.97 -4.87 12.41
CA PRO A 35 -12.04 -3.81 12.66
C PRO A 35 -12.90 -2.58 12.80
N ASP A 36 -13.65 -2.52 13.91
CA ASP A 36 -14.41 -1.35 14.31
C ASP A 36 -13.47 -0.15 14.47
N GLN A 37 -12.14 -0.35 14.44
CA GLN A 37 -11.13 0.70 14.51
C GLN A 37 -10.11 0.55 13.38
N LEU A 38 -10.11 1.52 12.48
CA LEU A 38 -9.02 1.76 11.54
C LEU A 38 -8.09 2.83 12.11
N ILE A 39 -6.80 2.74 11.80
CA ILE A 39 -5.80 3.72 12.16
C ILE A 39 -5.11 4.23 10.91
N TYR A 40 -4.91 5.54 10.88
CA TYR A 40 -4.18 6.21 9.83
C TYR A 40 -2.67 6.17 10.11
N ILE A 41 -1.90 5.54 9.21
CA ILE A 41 -0.44 5.44 9.29
C ILE A 41 0.30 6.33 8.28
N GLY A 42 -0.38 7.34 7.74
CA GLY A 42 0.19 8.28 6.77
C GLY A 42 0.79 9.55 7.37
N PRO A 43 1.26 10.49 6.51
CA PRO A 43 1.79 11.78 6.97
C PRO A 43 0.71 12.72 7.52
N ASN A 44 1.11 13.72 8.30
CA ASN A 44 0.15 14.74 8.74
C ASN A 44 -0.35 15.55 7.55
N LEU A 45 -1.67 15.74 7.44
CA LEU A 45 -2.25 16.65 6.46
C LEU A 45 -2.10 18.11 6.94
N PRO A 46 -1.79 19.04 6.01
CA PRO A 46 -1.63 20.44 6.34
C PRO A 46 -2.97 21.05 6.79
N GLY A 47 -2.91 22.12 7.58
CA GLY A 47 -4.10 22.77 8.14
C GLY A 47 -4.79 21.99 9.26
N GLY A 48 -4.13 20.99 9.85
CA GLY A 48 -4.67 20.23 10.98
C GLY A 48 -5.81 19.26 10.62
N ARG A 49 -6.02 19.00 9.32
CA ARG A 49 -7.11 18.15 8.82
C ARG A 49 -6.95 16.68 9.20
N LEU A 50 -5.73 16.19 9.36
CA LEU A 50 -5.47 14.82 9.79
C LEU A 50 -4.13 14.71 10.52
N ALA A 51 -4.20 14.18 11.73
CA ALA A 51 -3.03 13.81 12.50
C ALA A 51 -2.56 12.40 12.18
N LYS A 52 -1.24 12.17 12.23
CA LYS A 52 -0.64 10.84 12.26
C LYS A 52 -1.30 10.00 13.35
N SER A 53 -1.56 8.73 13.05
CA SER A 53 -2.15 7.78 14.00
C SER A 53 -3.55 8.15 14.48
N LEU A 54 -4.32 8.89 13.67
CA LEU A 54 -5.75 9.05 13.94
C LEU A 54 -6.43 7.68 13.89
N ILE A 55 -7.10 7.31 14.98
CA ILE A 55 -7.95 6.12 15.04
C ILE A 55 -9.37 6.56 14.73
N VAL A 56 -9.96 5.94 13.74
CA VAL A 56 -11.34 6.19 13.29
C VAL A 56 -12.14 4.92 13.51
N ARG A 57 -13.31 5.06 14.12
CA ARG A 57 -14.22 3.93 14.35
C ARG A 57 -15.20 3.70 13.21
N ASP A 58 -15.66 4.78 12.61
CA ASP A 58 -16.68 4.77 11.56
C ASP A 58 -16.10 4.59 10.14
N GLY A 59 -14.89 4.04 10.02
CA GLY A 59 -14.19 3.96 8.73
C GLY A 59 -13.60 5.30 8.26
N PHE A 60 -13.62 5.57 6.96
CA PHE A 60 -12.96 6.76 6.39
C PHE A 60 -13.77 8.04 6.68
N PRO A 61 -13.18 9.08 7.29
CA PRO A 61 -13.90 10.30 7.62
C PRO A 61 -14.36 11.09 6.40
N ALA A 62 -15.64 11.49 6.35
CA ALA A 62 -16.20 12.24 5.24
C ALA A 62 -15.52 13.61 4.98
N HIS A 63 -14.98 14.24 6.03
CA HIS A 63 -14.21 15.49 5.91
C HIS A 63 -12.85 15.32 5.21
N LEU A 64 -12.45 14.08 4.91
CA LEU A 64 -11.25 13.75 4.15
C LEU A 64 -11.57 13.30 2.73
N ASP A 65 -12.83 13.32 2.29
CA ASP A 65 -13.18 12.95 0.91
C ASP A 65 -12.48 13.89 -0.09
N ASP A 66 -12.41 15.20 0.16
CA ASP A 66 -11.62 16.14 -0.67
C ASP A 66 -10.15 15.72 -0.81
N VAL A 67 -9.59 15.14 0.27
CA VAL A 67 -8.22 14.65 0.26
C VAL A 67 -8.13 13.34 -0.50
N ALA A 68 -9.09 12.44 -0.34
CA ALA A 68 -9.14 11.20 -1.09
C ALA A 68 -9.35 11.43 -2.59
N GLU A 69 -10.05 12.48 -2.99
CA GLU A 69 -10.18 12.88 -4.39
C GLU A 69 -8.84 13.31 -4.99
N LYS A 70 -8.05 14.07 -4.24
CA LYS A 70 -6.71 14.52 -4.67
C LYS A 70 -5.65 13.42 -4.55
N ALA A 71 -5.77 12.55 -3.55
CA ALA A 71 -4.81 11.51 -3.21
C ALA A 71 -5.55 10.23 -2.76
N PRO A 72 -6.03 9.40 -3.69
CA PRO A 72 -6.80 8.19 -3.36
C PRO A 72 -5.98 7.16 -2.58
N GLU A 73 -4.65 7.23 -2.71
CA GLU A 73 -3.65 6.49 -1.92
C GLU A 73 -3.84 6.66 -0.41
N ILE A 74 -4.44 7.77 0.06
CA ILE A 74 -4.70 7.99 1.47
C ILE A 74 -5.58 6.90 2.09
N ARG A 75 -6.51 6.33 1.30
CA ARG A 75 -7.39 5.24 1.76
C ARG A 75 -6.61 3.97 2.06
N GLN A 76 -5.50 3.72 1.35
CA GLN A 76 -4.63 2.57 1.60
C GLN A 76 -3.83 2.70 2.91
N LEU A 77 -3.67 3.94 3.41
CA LEU A 77 -2.99 4.23 4.68
C LEU A 77 -3.91 4.09 5.90
N PHE A 78 -5.20 3.79 5.70
CA PHE A 78 -6.11 3.37 6.75
C PHE A 78 -6.05 1.85 6.90
N VAL A 79 -5.44 1.40 7.99
CA VAL A 79 -5.25 -0.02 8.27
C VAL A 79 -5.99 -0.38 9.55
N PRO A 80 -6.51 -1.60 9.70
CA PRO A 80 -7.06 -2.04 10.97
C PRO A 80 -6.03 -1.91 12.10
N VAL A 81 -6.46 -1.44 13.27
CA VAL A 81 -5.58 -1.36 14.44
C VAL A 81 -4.97 -2.73 14.77
N ALA A 82 -5.72 -3.82 14.56
CA ALA A 82 -5.25 -5.19 14.72
C ALA A 82 -4.02 -5.52 13.86
N GLU A 83 -3.85 -4.86 12.72
CA GLU A 83 -2.75 -5.09 11.77
C GLU A 83 -1.72 -3.96 11.76
N LEU A 84 -1.84 -2.97 12.66
CA LEU A 84 -0.94 -1.83 12.76
C LEU A 84 0.53 -2.26 12.79
N ALA A 85 0.86 -3.32 13.52
CA ALA A 85 2.23 -3.83 13.61
C ALA A 85 2.75 -4.30 12.23
N THR A 86 1.97 -5.11 11.53
CA THR A 86 2.28 -5.60 10.18
C THR A 86 2.39 -4.44 9.19
N SER A 87 1.44 -3.51 9.24
CA SER A 87 1.44 -2.33 8.37
C SER A 87 2.62 -1.40 8.63
N LYS A 88 3.07 -1.25 9.89
CA LYS A 88 4.29 -0.50 10.23
C LYS A 88 5.56 -1.14 9.68
N VAL A 89 5.64 -2.47 9.73
CA VAL A 89 6.75 -3.21 9.12
C VAL A 89 6.72 -2.99 7.61
N ALA A 90 5.57 -3.18 6.97
CA ALA A 90 5.41 -2.94 5.53
C ALA A 90 5.76 -1.50 5.15
N LEU A 91 5.32 -0.50 5.91
CA LEU A 91 5.67 0.91 5.70
C LEU A 91 7.19 1.15 5.79
N SER A 92 7.88 0.40 6.66
CA SER A 92 9.34 0.49 6.79
C SER A 92 10.09 -0.24 5.68
N VAL A 93 9.42 -1.13 4.93
CA VAL A 93 10.01 -1.83 3.78
C VAL A 93 9.98 -0.92 2.55
N PRO A 94 11.14 -0.51 2.01
CA PRO A 94 11.20 0.33 0.82
C PRO A 94 10.64 -0.44 -0.38
N GLY A 95 9.74 0.21 -1.14
CA GLY A 95 9.09 -0.39 -2.31
C GLY A 95 7.89 -1.28 -1.98
N SER A 96 7.47 -1.37 -0.71
CA SER A 96 6.18 -1.98 -0.37
C SER A 96 5.02 -1.12 -0.89
N ALA A 97 3.87 -1.74 -1.11
CA ALA A 97 2.65 -1.02 -1.52
C ALA A 97 2.30 0.11 -0.55
N LEU A 98 2.37 -0.15 0.77
CA LEU A 98 2.10 0.85 1.80
C LEU A 98 3.09 2.02 1.78
N GLN A 99 4.38 1.74 1.53
CA GLN A 99 5.40 2.79 1.47
C GLN A 99 5.26 3.62 0.19
N ILE A 100 4.90 3.01 -0.94
CA ILE A 100 4.60 3.72 -2.18
C ILE A 100 3.37 4.63 -1.99
N ALA A 101 2.30 4.11 -1.39
CA ALA A 101 1.11 4.90 -1.06
C ALA A 101 1.45 6.07 -0.13
N TYR A 102 2.26 5.83 0.91
CA TYR A 102 2.73 6.87 1.82
C TYR A 102 3.51 7.96 1.09
N ALA A 103 4.45 7.58 0.22
CA ALA A 103 5.24 8.52 -0.57
C ALA A 103 4.37 9.33 -1.55
N ALA A 104 3.37 8.71 -2.16
CA ALA A 104 2.42 9.39 -3.04
C ALA A 104 1.59 10.43 -2.27
N VAL A 105 1.11 10.08 -1.06
CA VAL A 105 0.39 11.03 -0.19
C VAL A 105 1.31 12.17 0.26
N ILE A 106 2.57 11.89 0.63
CA ILE A 106 3.58 12.94 0.94
C ILE A 106 3.74 13.90 -0.24
N ALA A 107 3.88 13.37 -1.45
CA ALA A 107 4.08 14.17 -2.65
C ALA A 107 2.86 15.07 -2.93
N ALA A 108 1.65 14.51 -2.78
CA ALA A 108 0.42 15.28 -2.90
C ALA A 108 0.34 16.38 -1.81
N VAL A 109 0.64 16.05 -0.55
CA VAL A 109 0.67 17.01 0.58
C VAL A 109 1.63 18.16 0.29
N LYS A 110 2.82 17.85 -0.22
CA LYS A 110 3.82 18.84 -0.63
C LYS A 110 3.34 19.70 -1.81
N GLY A 111 2.51 19.13 -2.69
CA GLY A 111 1.91 19.79 -3.85
C GLY A 111 0.70 20.69 -3.55
N GLY A 112 0.19 20.70 -2.30
CA GLY A 112 -0.93 21.53 -1.90
C GLY A 112 -2.29 20.83 -2.01
N ILE A 113 -2.54 19.88 -1.10
CA ILE A 113 -3.88 19.32 -0.85
C ILE A 113 -4.66 20.25 0.06
#